data_AF-A0A7U9NB30-F1
#
_entry.id   AF-A0A7U9NB30-F1
#
_cell.length_a   1.000
_cell.length_b   1.000
_cell.length_c   1.000
_cell.angle_alpha   90.00
_cell.angle_beta   90.00
_cell.angle_gamma   90.00
#
_symmetry.space_group_name_H-M   'P 1'
#
loop_
_entity.id
_entity.type
_entity.pdbx_description
1 polymer ?
#
loop_
_entity_poly.entity_id
_entity_poly.type
_entity_poly.pdbx_seq_one_letter_code
_entity_poly.pdbx_strand_id
1 'polypeptide(L)'
;MEGVEAGSSLLLIDEDTSATNFMIRDQLMQEVILTGEEPITPFICRVRSLYRDLGISSVIVAGSSGSYFHVADTVIQMKEYVPFDITQKAKKAAEGYPAMSGEEVPFPAYVKERRPLPDMELKKEERIKIKAMGTSELMLSREGVELRYLEQLKDQEQTAALAWMLKFAECKMMDGKKDLMQIGAFLEKQIDRDGLESLFERGDVSASLARPRKQEVMACINRYRKLRF
;
A
#
# COMPACT_ATOMS: atom_id res chain seq x y z
N MET A 1 -4.95 0.21 7.46
CA MET A 1 -4.74 0.23 5.99
C MET A 1 -3.32 0.74 5.75
N GLU A 2 -2.44 -0.10 5.19
CA GLU A 2 -1.00 0.17 5.18
C GLU A 2 -0.60 1.35 4.29
N GLY A 3 -1.25 1.53 3.13
CA GLY A 3 -0.96 2.67 2.25
C GLY A 3 -1.33 4.03 2.88
N VAL A 4 -2.43 4.06 3.64
CA VAL A 4 -2.84 5.25 4.41
C VAL A 4 -1.87 5.54 5.54
N GLU A 5 -1.49 4.49 6.30
CA GLU A 5 -0.51 4.62 7.38
C GLU A 5 0.82 5.15 6.83
N ALA A 6 1.29 4.65 5.68
CA ALA A 6 2.51 5.11 5.00
C ALA A 6 2.44 6.54 4.44
N GLY A 7 1.32 7.24 4.65
CA GLY A 7 1.13 8.63 4.24
C GLY A 7 0.90 8.80 2.74
N SER A 8 0.33 7.80 2.05
CA SER A 8 -0.07 7.98 0.65
C SER A 8 -1.24 8.96 0.55
N SER A 9 -1.14 9.93 -0.35
CA SER A 9 -2.24 10.85 -0.71
C SER A 9 -3.09 10.36 -1.89
N LEU A 10 -2.67 9.26 -2.53
CA LEU A 10 -3.31 8.71 -3.72
C LEU A 10 -3.32 7.18 -3.67
N LEU A 11 -4.49 6.59 -3.97
CA LEU A 11 -4.62 5.17 -4.26
C LEU A 11 -4.86 4.97 -5.76
N LEU A 12 -4.07 4.10 -6.38
CA LEU A 12 -4.25 3.65 -7.76
C LEU A 12 -4.78 2.23 -7.70
N ILE A 13 -5.92 1.99 -8.33
CA ILE A 13 -6.62 0.70 -8.28
C ILE A 13 -7.00 0.30 -9.70
N ASP A 14 -6.65 -0.93 -10.05
CA ASP A 14 -7.13 -1.58 -11.28
C ASP A 14 -8.12 -2.68 -10.91
N GLU A 15 -9.34 -2.60 -11.45
CA GLU A 15 -10.38 -3.59 -11.20
C GLU A 15 -9.93 -5.01 -11.60
N ASP A 16 -9.15 -5.15 -12.68
CA ASP A 16 -8.74 -6.45 -13.20
C ASP A 16 -7.76 -7.20 -12.28
N THR A 17 -7.01 -6.47 -11.45
CA THR A 17 -6.06 -7.03 -10.48
C THR A 17 -6.56 -6.94 -9.03
N SER A 18 -7.81 -6.50 -8.83
CA SER A 18 -8.41 -6.31 -7.51
C SER A 18 -9.40 -7.42 -7.17
N ALA A 19 -9.60 -7.65 -5.88
CA ALA A 19 -10.62 -8.58 -5.42
C ALA A 19 -12.02 -7.99 -5.67
N THR A 20 -12.84 -8.67 -6.48
CA THR A 20 -14.17 -8.17 -6.88
C THR A 20 -15.07 -7.86 -5.68
N ASN A 21 -15.05 -8.73 -4.67
CA ASN A 21 -15.81 -8.58 -3.42
C ASN A 21 -15.36 -7.38 -2.57
N PHE A 22 -14.11 -6.92 -2.73
CA PHE A 22 -13.64 -5.68 -2.13
C PHE A 22 -14.07 -4.47 -2.96
N MET A 23 -14.07 -4.56 -4.29
CA MET A 23 -14.38 -3.40 -5.15
C MET A 23 -15.84 -3.00 -5.10
N ILE A 24 -16.76 -3.96 -5.25
CA ILE A 24 -18.19 -3.73 -5.35
C ILE A 24 -18.96 -4.85 -4.68
N ARG A 25 -20.25 -4.63 -4.47
CA ARG A 25 -21.18 -5.69 -4.09
C ARG A 25 -22.38 -5.60 -5.01
N ASP A 26 -22.80 -6.74 -5.55
CA ASP A 26 -23.96 -6.82 -6.43
C ASP A 26 -25.27 -6.56 -5.66
N GLN A 27 -26.27 -5.97 -6.33
CA GLN A 27 -27.53 -5.60 -5.70
C GLN A 27 -28.34 -6.83 -5.24
N LEU A 28 -28.38 -7.89 -6.06
CA LEU A 28 -29.07 -9.13 -5.70
C LEU A 28 -28.41 -9.77 -4.46
N MET A 29 -27.08 -9.71 -4.37
CA MET A 29 -26.34 -10.17 -3.20
C MET A 29 -26.62 -9.35 -1.93
N GLN A 30 -27.03 -8.07 -2.06
CA GLN A 30 -27.45 -7.26 -0.91
C GLN A 30 -28.86 -7.61 -0.45
N GLU A 31 -29.75 -7.98 -1.37
CA GLU A 31 -31.13 -8.37 -1.06
C GLU A 31 -31.19 -9.75 -0.37
N VAL A 32 -30.27 -10.66 -0.72
CA VAL A 32 -30.24 -12.03 -0.19
C VAL A 32 -29.49 -12.14 1.14
N ILE A 33 -28.36 -11.42 1.29
CA ILE A 33 -27.52 -11.50 2.49
C ILE A 33 -27.64 -10.19 3.27
N LEU A 34 -28.20 -10.26 4.47
CA LEU A 34 -28.49 -9.08 5.28
C LEU A 34 -27.22 -8.29 5.62
N THR A 35 -27.38 -6.97 5.73
CA THR A 35 -26.34 -6.06 6.22
C THR A 35 -25.98 -6.43 7.67
N GLY A 36 -24.87 -7.15 7.85
CA GLY A 36 -24.42 -7.69 9.15
C GLY A 36 -23.91 -9.13 9.07
N GLU A 37 -24.33 -9.89 8.05
CA GLU A 37 -23.85 -11.26 7.80
C GLU A 37 -22.62 -11.28 6.88
N GLU A 38 -22.50 -10.29 5.99
CA GLU A 38 -21.33 -10.10 5.13
C GLU A 38 -20.25 -9.28 5.87
N PRO A 39 -19.06 -9.86 6.16
CA PRO A 39 -18.00 -9.16 6.88
C PRO A 39 -17.30 -8.09 6.05
N ILE A 40 -17.39 -8.14 4.72
CA ILE A 40 -16.66 -7.22 3.84
C ILE A 40 -17.49 -5.96 3.58
N THR A 41 -16.96 -4.80 3.95
CA THR A 41 -17.46 -3.52 3.44
C THR A 41 -16.76 -3.18 2.12
N PRO A 42 -17.49 -3.06 0.99
CA PRO A 42 -16.90 -2.71 -0.29
C PRO A 42 -16.22 -1.33 -0.31
N PHE A 43 -15.24 -1.17 -1.19
CA PHE A 43 -14.46 0.05 -1.37
C PHE A 43 -15.32 1.22 -1.84
N ILE A 44 -16.32 0.98 -2.70
CA ILE A 44 -17.27 2.01 -3.13
C ILE A 44 -18.00 2.69 -1.96
N CYS A 45 -18.20 1.99 -0.83
CA CYS A 45 -18.79 2.56 0.39
C CYS A 45 -17.79 3.40 1.22
N ARG A 46 -16.50 3.32 0.92
CA ARG A 46 -15.42 4.00 1.67
C ARG A 46 -14.68 5.06 0.86
N VAL A 47 -14.76 5.02 -0.47
CA VAL A 47 -13.97 5.91 -1.34
C VAL A 47 -14.27 7.40 -1.11
N ARG A 48 -15.54 7.77 -0.82
CA ARG A 48 -15.88 9.17 -0.51
C ARG A 48 -15.37 9.63 0.85
N SER A 49 -15.50 8.82 1.89
CA SER A 49 -14.99 9.17 3.21
C SER A 49 -13.47 9.16 3.26
N LEU A 50 -12.81 8.31 2.47
CA LEU A 50 -11.36 8.33 2.28
C LEU A 50 -10.87 9.70 1.76
N TYR A 51 -11.57 10.28 0.78
CA TYR A 51 -11.25 11.62 0.29
C TYR A 51 -11.66 12.72 1.27
N ARG A 52 -12.92 12.73 1.73
CA ARG A 52 -13.46 13.79 2.60
C ARG A 52 -12.74 13.89 3.94
N ASP A 53 -12.46 12.74 4.58
CA ASP A 53 -12.00 12.70 5.96
C ASP A 53 -10.48 12.59 6.06
N LEU A 54 -9.81 11.96 5.07
CA LEU A 54 -8.37 11.76 5.06
C LEU A 54 -7.64 12.55 3.95
N GLY A 55 -8.35 13.19 3.02
CA GLY A 55 -7.74 13.93 1.92
C GLY A 55 -7.07 13.03 0.88
N ILE A 56 -7.40 11.74 0.83
CA ILE A 56 -6.74 10.76 -0.04
C ILE A 56 -7.59 10.56 -1.29
N SER A 57 -7.02 10.88 -2.45
CA SER A 57 -7.67 10.68 -3.75
C SER A 57 -7.56 9.23 -4.20
N SER A 58 -8.45 8.82 -5.11
CA SER A 58 -8.41 7.50 -5.74
C SER A 58 -8.56 7.64 -7.26
N VAL A 59 -7.72 6.92 -8.01
CA VAL A 59 -7.88 6.72 -9.45
C VAL A 59 -8.13 5.24 -9.68
N ILE A 60 -9.25 4.93 -10.30
CA ILE A 60 -9.75 3.56 -10.46
C ILE A 60 -9.92 3.29 -11.95
N VAL A 61 -9.23 2.27 -12.46
CA VAL A 61 -9.58 1.67 -13.75
C VAL A 61 -10.75 0.75 -13.49
N ALA A 62 -11.90 1.05 -14.09
CA ALA A 62 -13.11 0.25 -13.99
C ALA A 62 -13.60 -0.09 -15.40
N GLY A 63 -13.88 -1.38 -15.64
CA GLY A 63 -14.36 -1.92 -16.90
C GLY A 63 -15.71 -2.63 -16.78
N SER A 64 -16.03 -3.20 -15.61
CA SER A 64 -17.20 -4.08 -15.45
C SER A 64 -18.35 -3.45 -14.67
N SER A 65 -18.07 -2.41 -13.87
CA SER A 65 -19.05 -1.81 -12.96
C SER A 65 -19.23 -0.31 -13.17
N GLY A 66 -20.46 0.08 -13.55
CA GLY A 66 -20.88 1.48 -13.59
C GLY A 66 -21.17 2.09 -12.22
N SER A 67 -21.13 1.31 -11.14
CA SER A 67 -21.52 1.75 -9.78
C SER A 67 -20.71 2.96 -9.30
N TYR A 68 -19.44 3.06 -9.71
CA TYR A 68 -18.57 4.18 -9.35
C TYR A 68 -19.00 5.53 -9.95
N PHE A 69 -19.86 5.58 -10.97
CA PHE A 69 -20.32 6.84 -11.57
C PHE A 69 -21.02 7.74 -10.56
N HIS A 70 -21.75 7.18 -9.58
CA HIS A 70 -22.40 7.96 -8.54
C HIS A 70 -21.40 8.73 -7.67
N VAL A 71 -20.28 8.09 -7.32
CA VAL A 71 -19.29 8.64 -6.37
C VAL A 71 -18.12 9.34 -7.03
N ALA A 72 -17.83 9.09 -8.31
CA ALA A 72 -16.69 9.67 -9.02
C ALA A 72 -16.86 11.17 -9.25
N ASP A 73 -15.80 11.96 -9.03
CA ASP A 73 -15.77 13.39 -9.39
C ASP A 73 -15.45 13.59 -10.88
N THR A 74 -14.72 12.66 -11.49
CA THR A 74 -14.34 12.70 -12.91
C THR A 74 -14.41 11.29 -13.49
N VAL A 75 -14.93 11.17 -14.71
CA VAL A 75 -15.01 9.90 -15.44
C VAL A 75 -14.35 10.07 -16.80
N ILE A 76 -13.25 9.35 -17.01
CA ILE A 76 -12.50 9.35 -18.26
C ILE A 76 -12.77 8.03 -18.97
N GLN A 77 -13.29 8.11 -20.19
CA GLN A 77 -13.40 6.96 -21.08
C GLN A 77 -12.19 6.93 -22.01
N MET A 78 -11.47 5.80 -22.03
CA MET A 78 -10.49 5.52 -23.08
C MET A 78 -11.22 4.89 -24.28
N LYS A 79 -11.17 5.55 -25.44
CA LYS A 79 -11.68 5.01 -26.71
C LYS A 79 -10.58 5.06 -27.74
N GLU A 80 -10.20 3.90 -28.30
CA GLU A 80 -9.13 3.81 -29.30
C GLU A 80 -7.83 4.51 -28.85
N TYR A 81 -7.46 4.31 -27.57
CA TYR A 81 -6.31 4.95 -26.91
C TYR A 81 -6.39 6.48 -26.76
N VAL A 82 -7.56 7.08 -26.98
CA VAL A 82 -7.81 8.52 -26.77
C VAL A 82 -8.69 8.72 -25.53
N PRO A 83 -8.28 9.58 -24.57
CA PRO A 83 -9.08 9.89 -23.39
C PRO A 83 -10.20 10.88 -23.73
N PHE A 84 -11.41 10.60 -23.26
CA PHE A 84 -12.57 11.49 -23.32
C PHE A 84 -13.13 11.71 -21.93
N ASP A 85 -13.31 12.96 -21.53
CA ASP A 85 -14.09 13.29 -20.33
C ASP A 85 -15.57 13.04 -20.62
N ILE A 86 -16.14 12.04 -19.96
CA ILE A 86 -17.54 11.66 -20.07
C ILE A 86 -18.29 11.90 -18.75
N THR A 87 -17.75 12.70 -17.84
CA THR A 87 -18.28 12.90 -16.48
C THR A 87 -19.77 13.23 -16.49
N GLN A 88 -20.18 14.21 -17.31
CA GLN A 88 -21.59 14.63 -17.40
C GLN A 88 -22.49 13.50 -17.93
N LYS A 89 -22.02 12.77 -18.95
CA LYS A 89 -22.75 11.64 -19.53
C LYS A 89 -22.90 10.50 -18.52
N ALA A 90 -21.83 10.19 -17.79
CA ALA A 90 -21.81 9.13 -16.77
C ALA A 90 -22.72 9.48 -15.59
N LYS A 91 -22.68 10.71 -15.08
CA LYS A 91 -23.58 11.20 -14.02
C LYS A 91 -25.04 11.12 -14.42
N LYS A 92 -25.38 11.62 -15.63
CA LYS A 92 -26.75 11.55 -16.15
C LYS A 92 -27.24 10.11 -16.33
N ALA A 93 -26.37 9.19 -16.76
CA ALA A 93 -26.75 7.78 -16.87
C ALA A 93 -26.99 7.14 -15.49
N ALA A 94 -26.18 7.50 -14.50
CA ALA A 94 -26.29 6.98 -13.14
C ALA A 94 -27.60 7.39 -12.45
N GLU A 95 -28.20 8.55 -12.78
CA GLU A 95 -29.50 8.99 -12.21
C GLU A 95 -30.64 7.97 -12.41
N GLY A 96 -30.56 7.12 -13.44
CA GLY A 96 -31.56 6.07 -13.72
C GLY A 96 -31.41 4.80 -12.88
N TYR A 97 -30.37 4.71 -12.03
CA TYR A 97 -30.04 3.51 -11.25
C TYR A 97 -29.94 3.83 -9.75
N PRO A 98 -30.24 2.85 -8.87
CA PRO A 98 -30.07 3.05 -7.44
C PRO A 98 -28.60 3.29 -7.09
N ALA A 99 -28.35 4.29 -6.24
CA ALA A 99 -27.00 4.56 -5.78
C ALA A 99 -26.51 3.40 -4.89
N MET A 100 -25.41 2.77 -5.32
CA MET A 100 -24.75 1.69 -4.58
C MET A 100 -23.78 2.19 -3.51
N SER A 101 -23.64 3.52 -3.36
CA SER A 101 -22.88 4.11 -2.27
C SER A 101 -23.64 3.92 -0.97
N GLY A 102 -23.03 3.25 0.00
CA GLY A 102 -23.56 3.21 1.37
C GLY A 102 -23.77 4.61 1.96
N GLU A 103 -24.43 4.69 3.12
CA GLU A 103 -24.61 5.94 3.86
C GLU A 103 -23.30 6.72 3.98
N GLU A 104 -23.37 8.05 4.04
CA GLU A 104 -22.21 8.92 4.23
C GLU A 104 -21.63 8.79 5.65
N VAL A 105 -21.01 7.65 5.93
CA VAL A 105 -20.39 7.35 7.21
C VAL A 105 -18.96 7.88 7.25
N PRO A 106 -18.49 8.36 8.41
CA PRO A 106 -17.09 8.71 8.61
C PRO A 106 -16.15 7.54 8.28
N PHE A 107 -14.94 7.86 7.84
CA PHE A 107 -13.91 6.85 7.64
C PHE A 107 -13.61 6.16 8.98
N PRO A 108 -13.57 4.81 9.01
CA PRO A 108 -13.42 4.08 10.26
C PRO A 108 -12.08 4.40 10.94
N ALA A 109 -12.08 4.37 12.26
CA ALA A 109 -10.84 4.44 13.02
C ALA A 109 -9.90 3.29 12.61
N TYR A 110 -8.61 3.58 12.50
CA TYR A 110 -7.58 2.60 12.18
C TYR A 110 -6.39 2.76 13.10
N VAL A 111 -5.68 1.66 13.33
CA VAL A 111 -4.45 1.65 14.14
C VAL A 111 -3.37 2.42 13.41
N LYS A 112 -2.89 3.51 14.03
CA LYS A 112 -1.82 4.38 13.50
C LYS A 112 -0.45 4.06 14.10
N GLU A 113 -0.41 3.42 15.26
CA GLU A 113 0.80 3.23 16.06
C GLU A 113 1.20 1.76 16.12
N ARG A 114 1.48 1.17 14.96
CA ARG A 114 2.01 -0.20 14.91
C ARG A 114 3.49 -0.15 15.26
N ARG A 115 3.85 -0.56 16.48
CA ARG A 115 5.22 -0.49 17.02
C ARG A 115 5.89 -1.86 16.95
N PRO A 116 6.74 -2.13 15.95
CA PRO A 116 7.28 -3.46 15.77
C PRO A 116 8.25 -3.87 16.88
N LEU A 117 8.11 -5.11 17.33
CA LEU A 117 9.02 -5.80 18.24
C LEU A 117 10.22 -6.37 17.49
N PRO A 118 11.38 -6.50 18.15
CA PRO A 118 12.57 -7.06 17.51
C PRO A 118 12.44 -8.55 17.19
N ASP A 119 12.99 -8.96 16.05
CA ASP A 119 13.31 -10.37 15.80
C ASP A 119 14.55 -10.79 16.63
N MET A 120 14.29 -11.47 17.75
CA MET A 120 15.34 -11.93 18.67
C MET A 120 16.20 -13.06 18.08
N GLU A 121 15.71 -13.80 17.08
CA GLU A 121 16.51 -14.83 16.39
C GLU A 121 17.52 -14.16 15.47
N LEU A 122 17.05 -13.19 14.66
CA LEU A 122 17.90 -12.44 13.73
C LEU A 122 19.00 -11.65 14.47
N LYS A 123 18.69 -11.07 15.64
CA LYS A 123 19.68 -10.33 16.45
C LYS A 123 20.79 -11.20 17.04
N LYS A 124 20.58 -12.52 17.17
CA LYS A 124 21.60 -13.45 17.66
C LYS A 124 22.55 -13.92 16.55
N GLU A 125 22.21 -13.66 15.28
CA GLU A 125 23.07 -14.05 14.18
C GLU A 125 24.32 -13.16 14.11
N GLU A 126 25.50 -13.78 14.10
CA GLU A 126 26.76 -13.07 13.92
C GLU A 126 26.86 -12.37 12.56
N ARG A 127 26.24 -12.96 11.53
CA ARG A 127 26.25 -12.43 10.17
C ARG A 127 24.90 -12.60 9.49
N ILE A 128 24.19 -11.48 9.35
CA ILE A 128 22.95 -11.41 8.59
C ILE A 128 23.28 -11.39 7.09
N LYS A 129 22.82 -12.41 6.36
CA LYS A 129 22.97 -12.49 4.90
C LYS A 129 21.83 -11.74 4.21
N ILE A 130 22.15 -10.98 3.17
CA ILE A 130 21.17 -10.26 2.36
C ILE A 130 21.28 -10.73 0.92
N LYS A 131 20.14 -10.93 0.26
CA LYS A 131 20.07 -11.15 -1.18
C LYS A 131 18.84 -10.46 -1.77
N ALA A 132 19.02 -9.78 -2.89
CA ALA A 132 17.91 -9.29 -3.73
C ALA A 132 17.74 -10.23 -4.93
N MET A 133 16.50 -10.45 -5.34
CA MET A 133 16.13 -11.33 -6.45
C MET A 133 15.19 -10.56 -7.38
N GLY A 134 15.78 -9.77 -8.29
CA GLY A 134 15.05 -8.86 -9.17
C GLY A 134 14.21 -7.86 -8.40
N THR A 135 12.98 -7.64 -8.86
CA THR A 135 11.96 -6.78 -8.22
C THR A 135 10.91 -7.57 -7.44
N SER A 136 11.01 -8.90 -7.41
CA SER A 136 9.96 -9.78 -6.89
C SER A 136 10.20 -10.26 -5.47
N GLU A 137 11.45 -10.34 -5.01
CA GLU A 137 11.77 -10.92 -3.71
C GLU A 137 13.09 -10.39 -3.16
N LEU A 138 13.19 -10.30 -1.84
CA LEU A 138 14.46 -10.21 -1.13
C LEU A 138 14.54 -11.25 -0.02
N MET A 139 15.74 -11.55 0.44
CA MET A 139 16.02 -12.48 1.52
C MET A 139 16.83 -11.80 2.61
N LEU A 140 16.36 -11.96 3.85
CA LEU A 140 17.05 -11.57 5.07
C LEU A 140 17.36 -12.83 5.88
N SER A 141 18.63 -13.23 5.86
CA SER A 141 19.13 -14.51 6.37
C SER A 141 18.39 -15.72 5.80
N ARG A 142 17.36 -16.21 6.49
CA ARG A 142 16.56 -17.38 6.07
C ARG A 142 15.15 -17.01 5.64
N GLU A 143 14.75 -15.76 5.85
CA GLU A 143 13.39 -15.29 5.62
C GLU A 143 13.30 -14.55 4.28
N GLY A 144 12.41 -15.03 3.42
CA GLY A 144 12.05 -14.38 2.17
C GLY A 144 10.95 -13.34 2.38
N VAL A 145 11.09 -12.19 1.75
CA VAL A 145 10.07 -11.14 1.66
C VAL A 145 9.64 -11.03 0.21
N GLU A 146 8.40 -11.45 -0.06
CA GLU A 146 7.80 -11.35 -1.40
C GLU A 146 7.41 -9.89 -1.68
N LEU A 147 7.93 -9.33 -2.76
CA LEU A 147 7.69 -7.96 -3.23
C LEU A 147 7.03 -7.91 -4.61
N ARG A 148 6.70 -9.05 -5.22
CA ARG A 148 6.09 -9.17 -6.55
C ARG A 148 4.89 -8.24 -6.78
N TYR A 149 4.06 -8.05 -5.75
CA TYR A 149 2.88 -7.19 -5.79
C TYR A 149 3.17 -5.71 -5.45
N LEU A 150 4.45 -5.31 -5.36
CA LEU A 150 4.89 -3.92 -5.33
C LEU A 150 5.32 -3.50 -6.74
N GLU A 151 4.35 -3.43 -7.65
CA GLU A 151 4.53 -3.20 -9.09
C GLU A 151 5.27 -1.90 -9.45
N GLN A 152 5.37 -0.97 -8.50
CA GLN A 152 6.08 0.30 -8.65
C GLN A 152 7.60 0.18 -8.42
N LEU A 153 8.09 -0.94 -7.88
CA LEU A 153 9.52 -1.27 -7.89
C LEU A 153 9.97 -1.61 -9.31
N LYS A 154 11.02 -0.95 -9.78
CA LYS A 154 11.49 -1.04 -11.17
C LYS A 154 12.86 -1.67 -11.31
N ASP A 155 13.72 -1.49 -10.32
CA ASP A 155 15.11 -1.92 -10.39
C ASP A 155 15.49 -2.86 -9.25
N GLN A 156 16.37 -3.82 -9.52
CA GLN A 156 16.88 -4.72 -8.50
C GLN A 156 17.68 -3.97 -7.42
N GLU A 157 18.31 -2.86 -7.80
CA GLU A 157 19.04 -1.95 -6.92
C GLU A 157 18.12 -1.34 -5.86
N GLN A 158 16.83 -1.13 -6.15
CA GLN A 158 15.84 -0.71 -5.16
C GLN A 158 15.53 -1.86 -4.19
N THR A 159 15.34 -3.08 -4.69
CA THR A 159 15.16 -4.28 -3.85
C THR A 159 16.37 -4.52 -2.94
N ALA A 160 17.58 -4.32 -3.45
CA ALA A 160 18.81 -4.40 -2.67
C ALA A 160 18.83 -3.35 -1.55
N ALA A 161 18.48 -2.10 -1.85
CA ALA A 161 18.36 -1.05 -0.85
C ALA A 161 17.30 -1.36 0.20
N LEU A 162 16.12 -1.88 -0.20
CA LEU A 162 15.07 -2.32 0.72
C LEU A 162 15.57 -3.41 1.68
N ALA A 163 16.38 -4.35 1.21
CA ALA A 163 16.91 -5.41 2.06
C ALA A 163 17.89 -4.86 3.12
N TRP A 164 18.72 -3.88 2.75
CA TRP A 164 19.59 -3.18 3.70
C TRP A 164 18.80 -2.33 4.69
N MET A 165 17.76 -1.63 4.24
CA MET A 165 16.87 -0.86 5.10
C MET A 165 16.12 -1.75 6.08
N LEU A 166 15.62 -2.91 5.64
CA LEU A 166 14.95 -3.87 6.52
C LEU A 166 15.91 -4.40 7.59
N LYS A 167 17.13 -4.79 7.21
CA LYS A 167 18.18 -5.17 8.16
C LYS A 167 18.46 -4.06 9.17
N PHE A 168 18.63 -2.83 8.69
CA PHE A 168 18.91 -1.67 9.54
C PHE A 168 17.77 -1.44 10.53
N ALA A 169 16.51 -1.47 10.06
CA ALA A 169 15.34 -1.31 10.89
C ALA A 169 15.26 -2.40 11.97
N GLU A 170 15.39 -3.67 11.62
CA GLU A 170 15.39 -4.80 12.57
C GLU A 170 16.48 -4.67 13.65
N CYS A 171 17.71 -4.38 13.22
CA CYS A 171 18.84 -4.34 14.14
C CYS A 171 18.84 -3.10 15.06
N LYS A 172 18.39 -1.93 14.56
CA LYS A 172 18.62 -0.64 15.24
C LYS A 172 17.35 0.09 15.66
N MET A 173 16.18 -0.27 15.13
CA MET A 173 14.96 0.56 15.26
C MET A 173 13.72 -0.18 15.77
N MET A 174 13.58 -1.47 15.46
CA MET A 174 12.47 -2.29 15.94
C MET A 174 12.75 -2.71 17.40
N ASP A 175 12.18 -1.97 18.33
CA ASP A 175 12.33 -2.13 19.77
C ASP A 175 11.01 -1.98 20.55
N GLY A 176 9.88 -1.97 19.83
CA GLY A 176 8.55 -1.71 20.39
C GLY A 176 8.29 -0.24 20.76
N LYS A 177 9.25 0.68 20.55
CA LYS A 177 9.09 2.09 20.92
C LYS A 177 8.71 2.96 19.74
N LYS A 178 9.31 2.76 18.56
CA LYS A 178 8.95 3.54 17.36
C LYS A 178 7.83 2.84 16.61
N ASP A 179 6.86 3.60 16.11
CA ASP A 179 5.90 3.07 15.14
C ASP A 179 6.50 2.98 13.72
N LEU A 180 5.85 2.24 12.84
CA LEU A 180 6.31 2.05 11.46
C LEU A 180 6.47 3.37 10.69
N MET A 181 5.64 4.37 10.97
CA MET A 181 5.74 5.68 10.33
C MET A 181 6.98 6.44 10.76
N GLN A 182 7.29 6.42 12.06
CA GLN A 182 8.52 6.97 12.62
C GLN A 182 9.76 6.25 12.08
N ILE A 183 9.68 4.92 11.90
CA ILE A 183 10.76 4.14 11.30
C ILE A 183 10.99 4.57 9.84
N GLY A 184 9.94 4.59 9.03
CA GLY A 184 10.02 5.01 7.63
C GLY A 184 10.52 6.46 7.47
N ALA A 185 10.00 7.39 8.27
CA ALA A 185 10.42 8.79 8.24
C ALA A 185 11.87 8.99 8.71
N PHE A 186 12.35 8.20 9.65
CA PHE A 186 13.75 8.25 10.08
C PHE A 186 14.68 7.76 8.97
N LEU A 187 14.37 6.62 8.33
CA LEU A 187 15.17 6.08 7.22
C LEU A 187 15.20 7.05 6.03
N GLU A 188 14.05 7.64 5.69
CA GLU A 188 13.93 8.68 4.66
C GLU A 188 14.86 9.86 4.95
N LYS A 189 14.79 10.43 6.17
CA LYS A 189 15.65 11.55 6.60
C LYS A 189 17.13 11.20 6.66
N GLN A 190 17.46 9.98 7.08
CA GLN A 190 18.85 9.51 7.16
C GLN A 190 19.48 9.48 5.78
N ILE A 191 18.77 8.94 4.79
CA ILE A 191 19.24 8.83 3.41
C ILE A 191 19.25 10.19 2.71
N ASP A 192 18.29 11.07 3.02
CA ASP A 192 18.31 12.46 2.53
C ASP A 192 19.58 13.20 2.95
N ARG A 193 20.05 12.95 4.18
CA ARG A 193 21.17 13.68 4.77
C ARG A 193 22.52 13.05 4.44
N ASP A 194 22.62 11.74 4.64
CA ASP A 194 23.88 11.01 4.70
C ASP A 194 24.01 9.96 3.57
N GLY A 195 23.07 9.93 2.62
CA GLY A 195 23.10 9.03 1.47
C GLY A 195 22.77 7.57 1.80
N LEU A 196 22.85 6.68 0.79
CA LEU A 196 22.58 5.24 0.98
C LEU A 196 23.70 4.53 1.74
N GLU A 197 24.91 5.10 1.74
CA GLU A 197 26.05 4.68 2.53
C GLU A 197 25.76 4.68 4.04
N SER A 198 24.78 5.47 4.50
CA SER A 198 24.37 5.53 5.90
C SER A 198 23.75 4.23 6.42
N LEU A 199 23.35 3.32 5.52
CA LEU A 199 22.77 2.01 5.86
C LEU A 199 23.84 1.00 6.30
N PHE A 200 25.12 1.33 6.10
CA PHE A 200 26.25 0.43 6.32
C PHE A 200 27.04 0.80 7.57
N GLU A 201 27.56 -0.22 8.24
CA GLU A 201 28.61 -0.02 9.24
C GLU A 201 29.96 0.19 8.53
N ARG A 202 30.91 0.89 9.17
CA ARG A 202 32.14 1.41 8.54
C ARG A 202 32.86 0.34 7.70
N GLY A 203 32.94 0.54 6.37
CA GLY A 203 33.80 -0.22 5.45
C GLY A 203 33.07 -1.06 4.38
N ASP A 204 31.79 -1.38 4.57
CA ASP A 204 31.07 -2.33 3.71
C ASP A 204 30.02 -1.64 2.80
N VAL A 205 30.41 -0.63 2.01
CA VAL A 205 29.45 0.04 1.11
C VAL A 205 29.19 -0.81 -0.14
N SER A 206 27.93 -1.17 -0.39
CA SER A 206 27.51 -1.79 -1.65
C SER A 206 27.33 -0.73 -2.73
N ALA A 207 27.96 -0.92 -3.90
CA ALA A 207 27.92 0.05 -5.00
C ALA A 207 26.64 -0.02 -5.87
N SER A 208 25.75 -1.00 -5.65
CA SER A 208 24.58 -1.27 -6.51
C SER A 208 23.27 -1.09 -5.76
N LEU A 209 22.96 0.15 -5.37
CA LEU A 209 21.75 0.52 -4.64
C LEU A 209 21.06 1.70 -5.32
N ALA A 210 19.73 1.67 -5.32
CA ALA A 210 18.89 2.76 -5.79
C ALA A 210 17.88 3.08 -4.69
N ARG A 211 17.60 4.37 -4.48
CA ARG A 211 16.73 4.81 -3.39
C ARG A 211 15.27 4.39 -3.64
N PRO A 212 14.67 3.54 -2.79
CA PRO A 212 13.23 3.31 -2.81
C PRO A 212 12.47 4.46 -2.13
N ARG A 213 11.18 4.55 -2.41
CA ARG A 213 10.25 5.46 -1.74
C ARG A 213 9.95 4.96 -0.34
N LYS A 214 9.65 5.88 0.61
CA LYS A 214 9.25 5.50 1.97
C LYS A 214 8.11 4.48 2.01
N GLN A 215 7.14 4.60 1.10
CA GLN A 215 6.01 3.67 1.01
C GLN A 215 6.49 2.25 0.66
N GLU A 216 7.50 2.09 -0.20
CA GLU A 216 8.10 0.78 -0.53
C GLU A 216 8.87 0.22 0.67
N VAL A 217 9.57 1.07 1.43
CA VAL A 217 10.25 0.67 2.67
C VAL A 217 9.25 0.11 3.67
N MET A 218 8.16 0.84 3.93
CA MET A 218 7.13 0.40 4.86
C MET A 218 6.39 -0.84 4.36
N ALA A 219 6.09 -0.92 3.06
CA ALA A 219 5.47 -2.08 2.45
C ALA A 219 6.35 -3.34 2.49
N CYS A 220 7.67 -3.16 2.38
CA CYS A 220 8.66 -4.23 2.58
C CYS A 220 8.64 -4.73 4.02
N ILE A 221 8.68 -3.82 5.01
CA ILE A 221 8.60 -4.19 6.43
C ILE A 221 7.29 -4.94 6.71
N ASN A 222 6.15 -4.46 6.22
CA ASN A 222 4.84 -5.10 6.42
C ASN A 222 4.76 -6.54 5.88
N ARG A 223 5.55 -6.86 4.85
CA ARG A 223 5.60 -8.19 4.23
C ARG A 223 6.64 -9.11 4.87
N TYR A 224 7.42 -8.62 5.83
CA TYR A 224 8.36 -9.43 6.59
C TYR A 224 7.62 -10.38 7.52
N ARG A 225 7.75 -11.70 7.30
CA ARG A 225 6.95 -12.72 8.00
C ARG A 225 7.22 -12.83 9.50
N LYS A 226 8.39 -12.39 9.95
CA LYS A 226 8.75 -12.36 11.37
C LYS A 226 8.36 -11.03 12.05
N LEU A 227 7.73 -10.10 11.33
CA LEU A 227 7.21 -8.86 11.92
C LEU A 227 6.19 -9.18 13.03
N ARG A 228 6.43 -8.62 14.21
CA ARG A 228 5.56 -8.70 15.39
C ARG A 228 5.35 -7.29 15.95
N PHE A 229 4.23 -7.07 16.63
CA PHE A 229 3.87 -5.82 17.29
C PHE A 229 3.61 -6.08 18.78
#